data_AF-A0A8C1I591-F1
#
_entry.id   AF-A0A8C1I591-F1
#
_cell.length_a   1.000
_cell.length_b   1.000
_cell.length_c   1.000
_cell.angle_alpha   90.00
_cell.angle_beta   90.00
_cell.angle_gamma   90.00
#
_symmetry.space_group_name_H-M   'P 1'
#
loop_
_entity.id
_entity.type
_entity.pdbx_description
1 polymer ?
#
loop_
_entity_poly.entity_id
_entity_poly.type
_entity_poly.pdbx_seq_one_letter_code
_entity_poly.pdbx_strand_id
1 'polypeptide(L)'
;VLSYVSAAVSVPVSIPSASADPAPAVTPPITEQVTEAPLTALDVLQEAGAEASLSELGLGSNTPVGLIQNLLEFMHVSIGLPWWAAIVAGTILARCVVFPVIVKGQREAAKLNNVMPEMTRLTNRMNEAKQSGNKFDFSKAYTDLMMFQKKHDVNPLRGFLVPMVQAPIFISFFIALRKMAYLPVPSLQTGGLWWFTDLTAADPFYILPIAVTGTMFAILELGAESGVDNPNLKAMKTVFRIMPFVILPMTINFPTAVFTYWMTSNLFSLGQVALLRHPVVRQKLRIPERITHPPSALPPNEGFIKSIKNGWKNAQLTQQLEERERKIKGHLDMAAKGPLRQTFTHNPLQQSAAPMSTGKSSSSKRDKKRPWEDTIG
;
A
#
# COMPACT_ATOMS: atom_id res chain seq x y z
N VAL A 1 26.54 23.63 -55.29
CA VAL A 1 27.54 22.70 -55.87
C VAL A 1 26.79 21.63 -56.65
N LEU A 2 27.40 21.05 -57.69
CA LEU A 2 26.69 20.56 -58.88
C LEU A 2 26.04 19.15 -58.77
N SER A 3 25.11 18.92 -59.70
CA SER A 3 24.33 17.68 -59.91
C SER A 3 24.96 16.77 -60.99
N TYR A 4 24.16 15.83 -61.54
CA TYR A 4 24.41 14.86 -62.64
C TYR A 4 25.08 13.53 -62.20
N VAL A 5 24.69 12.29 -62.57
CA VAL A 5 23.81 11.64 -63.61
C VAL A 5 24.60 10.85 -64.69
N SER A 6 24.01 9.75 -65.19
CA SER A 6 24.51 8.75 -66.18
C SER A 6 25.37 7.61 -65.57
N ALA A 7 25.29 6.31 -65.89
CA ALA A 7 24.83 5.50 -67.06
C ALA A 7 25.82 5.46 -68.26
N ALA A 8 26.10 4.34 -68.96
CA ALA A 8 25.86 2.89 -68.75
C ALA A 8 26.62 1.98 -69.78
N VAL A 9 26.71 0.66 -69.50
CA VAL A 9 26.70 -0.51 -70.45
C VAL A 9 27.92 -0.89 -71.37
N SER A 10 28.24 -2.21 -71.42
CA SER A 10 28.97 -3.01 -72.47
C SER A 10 30.51 -2.80 -72.66
N VAL A 11 31.38 -3.65 -73.26
CA VAL A 11 31.49 -5.05 -73.84
C VAL A 11 33.02 -5.31 -74.11
N PRO A 12 33.63 -6.50 -74.48
CA PRO A 12 33.22 -7.92 -74.70
C PRO A 12 33.76 -8.88 -73.59
N VAL A 13 33.84 -10.24 -73.60
CA VAL A 13 33.68 -11.42 -74.53
C VAL A 13 34.93 -11.99 -75.26
N SER A 14 35.43 -13.19 -74.89
CA SER A 14 36.19 -14.17 -75.72
C SER A 14 36.34 -15.56 -75.05
N ILE A 15 36.37 -16.66 -75.85
CA ILE A 15 36.37 -18.08 -75.42
C ILE A 15 37.27 -18.92 -76.38
N PRO A 16 37.92 -20.00 -75.92
CA PRO A 16 38.32 -21.13 -76.78
C PRO A 16 37.54 -22.45 -76.49
N SER A 17 37.37 -23.28 -77.51
CA SER A 17 36.80 -24.64 -77.48
C SER A 17 37.81 -25.62 -78.12
N ALA A 18 37.66 -26.95 -78.29
CA ALA A 18 36.54 -27.90 -78.11
C ALA A 18 37.07 -29.38 -78.03
N SER A 19 36.16 -30.36 -77.80
CA SER A 19 36.17 -31.77 -78.29
C SER A 19 37.28 -32.77 -77.82
N ALA A 20 37.05 -34.09 -77.68
CA ALA A 20 35.85 -34.95 -77.83
C ALA A 20 35.98 -36.33 -77.11
N ASP A 21 34.84 -36.92 -76.72
CA ASP A 21 34.39 -38.34 -76.67
C ASP A 21 35.24 -39.50 -76.08
N PRO A 22 34.64 -40.67 -75.70
CA PRO A 22 33.24 -41.01 -75.37
C PRO A 22 33.04 -41.70 -73.98
N ALA A 23 31.81 -42.13 -73.65
CA ALA A 23 31.40 -42.75 -72.36
C ALA A 23 31.64 -44.28 -72.27
N PRO A 24 31.50 -44.92 -71.07
CA PRO A 24 30.16 -45.43 -70.67
C PRO A 24 29.83 -45.49 -69.14
N ALA A 25 28.53 -45.70 -68.88
CA ALA A 25 27.91 -46.44 -67.74
C ALA A 25 27.89 -45.89 -66.28
N VAL A 26 26.67 -45.53 -65.84
CA VAL A 26 25.98 -45.91 -64.57
C VAL A 26 26.69 -45.73 -63.22
N THR A 27 26.33 -44.66 -62.47
CA THR A 27 25.57 -44.69 -61.18
C THR A 27 25.30 -43.26 -60.68
N PRO A 28 24.07 -42.88 -60.30
CA PRO A 28 23.82 -41.68 -59.49
C PRO A 28 24.07 -41.95 -57.99
N PRO A 29 24.44 -40.93 -57.19
CA PRO A 29 24.68 -41.10 -55.75
C PRO A 29 23.38 -41.30 -54.95
N ILE A 30 23.52 -41.90 -53.76
CA ILE A 30 22.43 -42.15 -52.83
C ILE A 30 21.78 -40.83 -52.41
N THR A 31 20.47 -40.70 -52.62
CA THR A 31 19.67 -39.66 -51.97
C THR A 31 19.34 -40.15 -50.57
N GLU A 32 19.77 -39.41 -49.54
CA GLU A 32 19.49 -39.73 -48.15
C GLU A 32 18.00 -39.47 -47.85
N GLN A 33 17.18 -40.50 -48.03
CA GLN A 33 15.74 -40.44 -47.73
C GLN A 33 15.53 -40.41 -46.22
N VAL A 34 15.50 -39.19 -45.66
CA VAL A 34 14.88 -38.92 -44.36
C VAL A 34 13.45 -39.44 -44.45
N THR A 35 13.23 -40.61 -43.86
CA THR A 35 11.92 -41.26 -43.86
C THR A 35 11.13 -40.65 -42.72
N GLU A 36 10.40 -39.57 -43.03
CA GLU A 36 9.38 -39.03 -42.13
C GLU A 36 8.31 -40.10 -41.90
N ALA A 37 8.51 -40.90 -40.85
CA ALA A 37 7.44 -41.68 -40.28
C ALA A 37 6.34 -40.71 -39.82
N PRO A 38 5.06 -40.91 -40.19
CA PRO A 38 4.00 -40.06 -39.68
C PRO A 38 3.96 -40.21 -38.17
N LEU A 39 4.14 -39.09 -37.42
CA LEU A 39 3.94 -39.08 -35.97
C LEU A 39 2.59 -39.74 -35.69
N THR A 40 2.57 -40.79 -34.88
CA THR A 40 1.32 -41.43 -34.55
C THR A 40 0.52 -40.49 -33.66
N ALA A 41 -0.81 -40.66 -33.63
CA ALA A 41 -1.65 -39.86 -32.74
C ALA A 41 -1.24 -40.01 -31.26
N LEU A 42 -0.56 -41.10 -30.88
CA LEU A 42 0.05 -41.24 -29.55
C LEU A 42 1.24 -40.29 -29.35
N ASP A 43 2.15 -40.20 -30.31
CA ASP A 43 3.35 -39.36 -30.22
C ASP A 43 2.97 -37.88 -30.09
N VAL A 44 2.00 -37.42 -30.88
CA VAL A 44 1.46 -36.05 -30.80
C VAL A 44 0.78 -35.78 -29.46
N LEU A 45 0.01 -36.75 -28.93
CA LEU A 45 -0.59 -36.64 -27.60
C LEU A 45 0.44 -36.71 -26.46
N GLN A 46 1.62 -37.30 -26.70
CA GLN A 46 2.68 -37.43 -25.70
C GLN A 46 3.63 -36.22 -25.71
N GLU A 47 3.92 -35.61 -26.87
CA GLU A 47 4.53 -34.27 -26.94
C GLU A 47 3.61 -33.19 -26.35
N ALA A 48 2.30 -33.28 -26.58
CA ALA A 48 1.31 -32.41 -25.92
C ALA A 48 1.22 -32.60 -24.39
N GLY A 49 1.82 -33.67 -23.85
CA GLY A 49 2.00 -33.89 -22.41
C GLY A 49 3.39 -33.49 -21.87
N ALA A 50 4.30 -33.04 -22.74
CA ALA A 50 5.70 -32.75 -22.42
C ALA A 50 5.98 -31.23 -22.37
N GLU A 51 5.13 -30.47 -21.67
CA GLU A 51 5.42 -29.06 -21.41
C GLU A 51 6.68 -28.91 -20.53
N ALA A 52 7.63 -28.09 -20.97
CA ALA A 52 8.83 -27.77 -20.19
C ALA A 52 8.43 -27.13 -18.85
N SER A 53 8.98 -27.65 -17.74
CA SER A 53 8.58 -27.23 -16.41
C SER A 53 8.88 -25.74 -16.17
N LEU A 54 8.09 -25.09 -15.30
CA LEU A 54 8.35 -23.71 -14.91
C LEU A 54 9.74 -23.56 -14.26
N SER A 55 10.27 -24.63 -13.65
CA SER A 55 11.66 -24.70 -13.17
C SER A 55 12.73 -24.57 -14.26
N GLU A 56 12.51 -25.13 -15.47
CA GLU A 56 13.45 -24.98 -16.60
C GLU A 56 13.48 -23.54 -17.12
N LEU A 57 12.34 -22.85 -17.06
CA LEU A 57 12.23 -21.40 -17.31
C LEU A 57 12.77 -20.54 -16.16
N GLY A 58 13.37 -21.13 -15.11
CA GLY A 58 13.89 -20.38 -13.96
C GLY A 58 12.81 -19.71 -13.09
N LEU A 59 11.56 -20.15 -13.23
CA LEU A 59 10.44 -19.77 -12.39
C LEU A 59 10.32 -20.78 -11.21
N GLY A 60 9.26 -20.69 -10.41
CA GLY A 60 8.95 -21.74 -9.42
C GLY A 60 9.82 -21.83 -8.15
N SER A 61 10.67 -20.85 -7.90
CA SER A 61 11.48 -20.74 -6.68
C SER A 61 10.68 -20.88 -5.36
N ASN A 62 11.34 -21.29 -4.27
CA ASN A 62 10.77 -21.37 -2.90
C ASN A 62 10.37 -20.02 -2.27
N THR A 63 10.23 -18.95 -3.06
CA THR A 63 9.69 -17.65 -2.64
C THR A 63 8.15 -17.66 -2.71
N PRO A 64 7.44 -16.75 -2.01
CA PRO A 64 5.98 -16.63 -2.14
C PRO A 64 5.47 -16.45 -3.58
N VAL A 65 6.31 -15.90 -4.47
CA VAL A 65 6.03 -15.79 -5.90
C VAL A 65 6.07 -17.17 -6.58
N GLY A 66 7.16 -17.92 -6.40
CA GLY A 66 7.32 -19.22 -7.06
C GLY A 66 6.44 -20.32 -6.46
N LEU A 67 6.09 -20.24 -5.17
CA LEU A 67 5.06 -21.10 -4.57
C LEU A 67 3.68 -20.93 -5.25
N ILE A 68 3.34 -19.75 -5.74
CA ILE A 68 2.15 -19.55 -6.58
C ILE A 68 2.36 -20.13 -7.98
N GLN A 69 3.55 -19.99 -8.57
CA GLN A 69 3.84 -20.56 -9.89
C GLN A 69 3.71 -22.09 -9.87
N ASN A 70 4.32 -22.77 -8.90
CA ASN A 70 4.23 -24.23 -8.72
C ASN A 70 2.79 -24.69 -8.41
N LEU A 71 2.01 -23.88 -7.69
CA LEU A 71 0.59 -24.17 -7.45
C LEU A 71 -0.24 -24.10 -8.74
N LEU A 72 0.04 -23.12 -9.60
CA LEU A 72 -0.67 -22.96 -10.88
C LEU A 72 -0.23 -24.04 -11.90
N GLU A 73 1.05 -24.38 -11.93
CA GLU A 73 1.61 -25.50 -12.70
C GLU A 73 1.00 -26.84 -12.25
N PHE A 74 0.93 -27.11 -10.94
CA PHE A 74 0.26 -28.31 -10.43
C PHE A 74 -1.24 -28.34 -10.80
N MET A 75 -1.93 -27.20 -10.73
CA MET A 75 -3.33 -27.09 -11.17
C MET A 75 -3.48 -27.30 -12.68
N HIS A 76 -2.49 -26.92 -13.49
CA HIS A 76 -2.49 -27.12 -14.93
C HIS A 76 -2.15 -28.57 -15.30
N VAL A 77 -0.93 -29.01 -14.98
CA VAL A 77 -0.34 -30.29 -15.41
C VAL A 77 -0.93 -31.48 -14.66
N SER A 78 -1.09 -31.41 -13.34
CA SER A 78 -1.52 -32.56 -12.53
C SER A 78 -3.04 -32.73 -12.41
N ILE A 79 -3.82 -31.68 -12.71
CA ILE A 79 -5.30 -31.71 -12.68
C ILE A 79 -5.90 -31.57 -14.09
N GLY A 80 -5.14 -31.14 -15.09
CA GLY A 80 -5.60 -30.94 -16.46
C GLY A 80 -6.45 -29.68 -16.66
N LEU A 81 -6.35 -28.68 -15.78
CA LEU A 81 -7.11 -27.43 -15.93
C LEU A 81 -6.42 -26.51 -16.96
N PRO A 82 -7.12 -25.91 -17.94
CA PRO A 82 -6.53 -24.86 -18.77
C PRO A 82 -6.06 -23.68 -17.90
N TRP A 83 -5.02 -22.96 -18.33
CA TRP A 83 -4.35 -21.96 -17.48
C TRP A 83 -5.28 -20.90 -16.87
N TRP A 84 -6.30 -20.42 -17.59
CA TRP A 84 -7.31 -19.51 -17.02
C TRP A 84 -8.04 -20.14 -15.81
N ALA A 85 -8.37 -21.43 -15.89
CA ALA A 85 -9.05 -22.17 -14.83
C ALA A 85 -8.09 -22.53 -13.69
N ALA A 86 -6.83 -22.82 -13.98
CA ALA A 86 -5.78 -22.97 -12.97
C ALA A 86 -5.60 -21.67 -12.15
N ILE A 87 -5.57 -20.51 -12.82
CA ILE A 87 -5.54 -19.18 -12.19
C ILE A 87 -6.78 -18.97 -11.31
N VAL A 88 -7.98 -19.29 -11.82
CA VAL A 88 -9.23 -19.18 -11.05
C VAL A 88 -9.20 -20.08 -9.80
N ALA A 89 -8.84 -21.36 -9.95
CA ALA A 89 -8.80 -22.34 -8.88
C ALA A 89 -7.75 -21.99 -7.80
N GLY A 90 -6.53 -21.65 -8.20
CA GLY A 90 -5.47 -21.18 -7.30
C GLY A 90 -5.86 -19.92 -6.53
N THR A 91 -6.56 -18.98 -7.20
CA THR A 91 -7.10 -17.78 -6.55
C THR A 91 -8.14 -18.13 -5.48
N ILE A 92 -9.11 -18.98 -5.83
CA ILE A 92 -10.18 -19.41 -4.90
C ILE A 92 -9.59 -20.16 -3.71
N LEU A 93 -8.64 -21.08 -3.93
CA LEU A 93 -7.95 -21.81 -2.86
C LEU A 93 -7.24 -20.86 -1.89
N ALA A 94 -6.44 -19.93 -2.41
CA ALA A 94 -5.75 -18.93 -1.59
C ALA A 94 -6.74 -18.04 -0.81
N ARG A 95 -7.87 -17.65 -1.43
CA ARG A 95 -8.92 -16.89 -0.73
C ARG A 95 -9.61 -17.69 0.37
N CYS A 96 -9.90 -18.97 0.15
CA CYS A 96 -10.46 -19.87 1.16
C CYS A 96 -9.52 -20.06 2.36
N VAL A 97 -8.21 -20.20 2.13
CA VAL A 97 -7.19 -20.29 3.20
C VAL A 97 -7.14 -19.01 4.05
N VAL A 98 -7.32 -17.84 3.43
CA VAL A 98 -7.28 -16.52 4.12
C VAL A 98 -8.63 -16.16 4.78
N PHE A 99 -9.75 -16.72 4.34
CA PHE A 99 -11.10 -16.41 4.83
C PHE A 99 -11.25 -16.45 6.37
N PRO A 100 -10.70 -17.42 7.13
CA PRO A 100 -10.76 -17.40 8.60
C PRO A 100 -10.08 -16.18 9.25
N VAL A 101 -9.04 -15.62 8.62
CA VAL A 101 -8.38 -14.38 9.07
C VAL A 101 -9.27 -13.17 8.80
N ILE A 102 -9.98 -13.16 7.66
CA ILE A 102 -10.93 -12.10 7.30
C ILE A 102 -12.12 -12.09 8.27
N VAL A 103 -12.65 -13.25 8.63
CA VAL A 103 -13.71 -13.38 9.66
C VAL A 103 -13.25 -12.88 11.02
N LYS A 104 -11.99 -13.15 11.42
CA LYS A 104 -11.39 -12.56 12.64
C LYS A 104 -11.30 -11.02 12.54
N GLY A 105 -10.80 -10.48 11.43
CA GLY A 105 -10.72 -9.04 11.21
C GLY A 105 -12.08 -8.34 11.25
N GLN A 106 -13.11 -8.93 10.63
CA GLN A 106 -14.48 -8.44 10.66
C GLN A 106 -15.09 -8.41 12.07
N ARG A 107 -14.80 -9.42 12.91
CA ARG A 107 -15.18 -9.42 14.34
C ARG A 107 -14.56 -8.23 15.09
N GLU A 108 -13.27 -8.01 14.92
CA GLU A 108 -12.54 -6.95 15.63
C GLU A 108 -12.91 -5.55 15.12
N ALA A 109 -13.18 -5.41 13.82
CA ALA A 109 -13.72 -4.18 13.24
C ALA A 109 -15.12 -3.84 13.80
N ALA A 110 -16.01 -4.83 13.96
CA ALA A 110 -17.32 -4.63 14.55
C ALA A 110 -17.23 -4.22 16.03
N LYS A 111 -16.38 -4.89 16.84
CA LYS A 111 -16.10 -4.45 18.23
C LYS A 111 -15.63 -3.00 18.28
N LEU A 112 -14.63 -2.65 17.47
CA LEU A 112 -14.02 -1.33 17.46
C LEU A 112 -15.00 -0.23 17.01
N ASN A 113 -15.84 -0.51 16.01
CA ASN A 113 -16.91 0.39 15.60
C ASN A 113 -17.84 0.69 16.77
N ASN A 114 -18.27 -0.33 17.53
CA ASN A 114 -19.28 -0.19 18.57
C ASN A 114 -18.84 0.70 19.74
N VAL A 115 -17.53 0.86 19.98
CA VAL A 115 -16.97 1.74 21.03
C VAL A 115 -16.29 3.01 20.50
N MET A 116 -16.42 3.29 19.20
CA MET A 116 -15.69 4.35 18.51
C MET A 116 -15.93 5.78 19.01
N PRO A 117 -17.14 6.20 19.45
CA PRO A 117 -17.36 7.55 20.00
C PRO A 117 -16.46 7.83 21.22
N GLU A 118 -16.48 6.96 22.22
CA GLU A 118 -15.66 7.10 23.43
C GLU A 118 -14.17 6.85 23.15
N MET A 119 -13.82 5.94 22.23
CA MET A 119 -12.45 5.80 21.74
C MET A 119 -11.91 7.11 21.16
N THR A 120 -12.75 7.82 20.40
CA THR A 120 -12.40 9.12 19.81
C THR A 120 -12.34 10.21 20.88
N ARG A 121 -13.29 10.25 21.81
CA ARG A 121 -13.30 11.21 22.94
C ARG A 121 -12.03 11.12 23.77
N LEU A 122 -11.59 9.90 24.11
CA LEU A 122 -10.35 9.65 24.84
C LEU A 122 -9.11 10.00 23.99
N THR A 123 -9.13 9.71 22.70
CA THR A 123 -8.05 10.10 21.75
C THR A 123 -7.92 11.62 21.63
N ASN A 124 -9.04 12.35 21.56
CA ASN A 124 -9.06 13.81 21.50
C ASN A 124 -8.52 14.41 22.79
N ARG A 125 -9.00 13.95 23.96
CA ARG A 125 -8.51 14.37 25.28
C ARG A 125 -7.01 14.10 25.45
N MET A 126 -6.50 12.99 24.93
CA MET A 126 -5.06 12.68 24.90
C MET A 126 -4.28 13.67 24.00
N ASN A 127 -4.83 14.03 22.84
CA ASN A 127 -4.23 15.01 21.93
C ASN A 127 -4.24 16.43 22.52
N GLU A 128 -5.34 16.86 23.14
CA GLU A 128 -5.48 18.13 23.86
C GLU A 128 -4.48 18.21 25.02
N ALA A 129 -4.38 17.15 25.84
CA ALA A 129 -3.39 17.05 26.90
C ALA A 129 -1.95 17.10 26.35
N LYS A 130 -1.67 16.47 25.21
CA LYS A 130 -0.36 16.57 24.54
C LYS A 130 -0.06 18.02 24.08
N GLN A 131 -1.05 18.70 23.49
CA GLN A 131 -0.93 20.09 23.03
C GLN A 131 -0.72 21.07 24.19
N SER A 132 -1.28 20.80 25.37
CA SER A 132 -1.09 21.61 26.59
C SER A 132 0.36 21.62 27.11
N GLY A 133 1.16 20.62 26.73
CA GLY A 133 2.49 20.38 27.29
C GLY A 133 2.51 19.77 28.70
N ASN A 134 1.35 19.61 29.37
CA ASN A 134 1.30 18.97 30.68
C ASN A 134 1.50 17.44 30.57
N LYS A 135 2.69 16.98 30.95
CA LYS A 135 3.07 15.56 30.97
C LYS A 135 2.18 14.71 31.88
N PHE A 136 1.69 15.25 33.00
CA PHE A 136 0.83 14.51 33.92
C PHE A 136 -0.54 14.24 33.29
N ASP A 137 -1.17 15.27 32.70
CA ASP A 137 -2.46 15.11 32.02
C ASP A 137 -2.33 14.23 30.77
N PHE A 138 -1.24 14.34 30.02
CA PHE A 138 -0.98 13.45 28.88
C PHE A 138 -0.82 11.99 29.32
N SER A 139 -0.02 11.73 30.36
CA SER A 139 0.16 10.38 30.92
C SER A 139 -1.16 9.80 31.46
N LYS A 140 -1.97 10.62 32.14
CA LYS A 140 -3.30 10.25 32.62
C LYS A 140 -4.26 9.93 31.47
N ALA A 141 -4.37 10.81 30.47
CA ALA A 141 -5.26 10.60 29.32
C ALA A 141 -4.85 9.41 28.45
N TYR A 142 -3.53 9.16 28.28
CA TYR A 142 -3.01 7.96 27.64
C TYR A 142 -3.36 6.69 28.44
N THR A 143 -3.24 6.74 29.77
CA THR A 143 -3.60 5.61 30.65
C THR A 143 -5.11 5.35 30.63
N ASP A 144 -5.95 6.39 30.66
CA ASP A 144 -7.40 6.29 30.51
C ASP A 144 -7.78 5.61 29.18
N LEU A 145 -7.13 6.00 28.06
CA LEU A 145 -7.32 5.39 26.74
C LEU A 145 -6.88 3.91 26.70
N MET A 146 -5.74 3.58 27.29
CA MET A 146 -5.21 2.20 27.35
C MET A 146 -6.06 1.30 28.26
N MET A 147 -6.54 1.82 29.39
CA MET A 147 -7.48 1.12 30.27
C MET A 147 -8.82 0.88 29.57
N PHE A 148 -9.34 1.85 28.81
CA PHE A 148 -10.55 1.67 28.00
C PHE A 148 -10.36 0.57 26.93
N GLN A 149 -9.27 0.63 26.17
CA GLN A 149 -8.93 -0.41 25.17
C GLN A 149 -8.86 -1.81 25.78
N LYS A 150 -8.20 -1.95 26.95
CA LYS A 150 -8.11 -3.22 27.69
C LYS A 150 -9.46 -3.68 28.23
N LYS A 151 -10.27 -2.78 28.79
CA LYS A 151 -11.60 -3.08 29.37
C LYS A 151 -12.60 -3.60 28.33
N HIS A 152 -12.51 -3.10 27.10
CA HIS A 152 -13.43 -3.46 26.01
C HIS A 152 -12.86 -4.50 25.02
N ASP A 153 -11.66 -5.05 25.26
CA ASP A 153 -10.91 -5.93 24.35
C ASP A 153 -10.90 -5.43 22.89
N VAL A 154 -10.52 -4.16 22.71
CA VAL A 154 -10.38 -3.51 21.41
C VAL A 154 -8.94 -3.01 21.20
N ASN A 155 -8.40 -3.30 20.02
CA ASN A 155 -7.09 -2.81 19.60
C ASN A 155 -7.20 -2.40 18.11
N PRO A 156 -6.98 -1.12 17.75
CA PRO A 156 -7.05 -0.64 16.37
C PRO A 156 -6.21 -1.46 15.38
N LEU A 157 -5.05 -1.97 15.80
CA LEU A 157 -4.14 -2.74 14.94
C LEU A 157 -4.73 -4.10 14.52
N ARG A 158 -5.65 -4.69 15.30
CA ARG A 158 -6.31 -5.96 14.92
C ARG A 158 -7.15 -5.82 13.64
N GLY A 159 -7.68 -4.62 13.36
CA GLY A 159 -8.38 -4.33 12.11
C GLY A 159 -7.45 -4.30 10.88
N PHE A 160 -6.17 -3.96 11.08
CA PHE A 160 -5.16 -3.89 10.01
C PHE A 160 -4.58 -5.28 9.63
N LEU A 161 -4.87 -6.32 10.40
CA LEU A 161 -4.42 -7.69 10.12
C LEU A 161 -4.89 -8.21 8.74
N VAL A 162 -6.08 -7.79 8.27
CA VAL A 162 -6.62 -8.23 6.98
C VAL A 162 -5.79 -7.71 5.80
N PRO A 163 -5.58 -6.39 5.62
CA PRO A 163 -4.71 -5.90 4.55
C PRO A 163 -3.26 -6.36 4.71
N MET A 164 -2.74 -6.54 5.93
CA MET A 164 -1.40 -7.11 6.14
C MET A 164 -1.22 -8.52 5.58
N VAL A 165 -2.27 -9.36 5.61
CA VAL A 165 -2.22 -10.72 5.02
C VAL A 165 -2.58 -10.70 3.54
N GLN A 166 -3.53 -9.85 3.11
CA GLN A 166 -3.97 -9.80 1.71
C GLN A 166 -2.94 -9.17 0.77
N ALA A 167 -2.23 -8.11 1.18
CA ALA A 167 -1.32 -7.39 0.30
C ALA A 167 -0.11 -8.24 -0.16
N PRO A 168 0.60 -8.98 0.71
CA PRO A 168 1.67 -9.88 0.27
C PRO A 168 1.20 -10.98 -0.69
N ILE A 169 -0.01 -11.51 -0.49
CA ILE A 169 -0.59 -12.54 -1.37
C ILE A 169 -0.94 -11.92 -2.74
N PHE A 170 -1.57 -10.74 -2.76
CA PHE A 170 -1.85 -10.02 -4.01
C PHE A 170 -0.56 -9.69 -4.78
N ILE A 171 0.47 -9.19 -4.09
CA ILE A 171 1.78 -8.90 -4.70
C ILE A 171 2.42 -10.19 -5.24
N SER A 172 2.29 -11.31 -4.52
CA SER A 172 2.86 -12.60 -4.95
C SER A 172 2.20 -13.12 -6.23
N PHE A 173 0.86 -13.16 -6.30
CA PHE A 173 0.12 -13.50 -7.52
C PHE A 173 0.43 -12.54 -8.68
N PHE A 174 0.42 -11.23 -8.41
CA PHE A 174 0.70 -10.22 -9.43
C PHE A 174 2.11 -10.37 -10.04
N ILE A 175 3.13 -10.60 -9.22
CA ILE A 175 4.50 -10.81 -9.70
C ILE A 175 4.63 -12.18 -10.40
N ALA A 176 4.01 -13.24 -9.87
CA ALA A 176 4.03 -14.58 -10.47
C ALA A 176 3.48 -14.57 -11.91
N LEU A 177 2.29 -13.99 -12.09
CA LEU A 177 1.58 -13.95 -13.37
C LEU A 177 2.26 -13.00 -14.36
N ARG A 178 2.75 -11.83 -13.93
CA ARG A 178 3.60 -11.00 -14.82
C ARG A 178 4.89 -11.71 -15.21
N LYS A 179 5.53 -12.49 -14.32
CA LYS A 179 6.72 -13.26 -14.68
C LYS A 179 6.42 -14.32 -15.74
N MET A 180 5.36 -15.11 -15.58
CA MET A 180 4.96 -16.14 -16.56
C MET A 180 4.52 -15.56 -17.91
N ALA A 181 4.04 -14.31 -17.92
CA ALA A 181 3.67 -13.61 -19.15
C ALA A 181 4.87 -12.96 -19.87
N TYR A 182 5.80 -12.31 -19.15
CA TYR A 182 6.96 -11.63 -19.76
C TYR A 182 8.17 -12.53 -19.98
N LEU A 183 8.25 -13.67 -19.30
CA LEU A 183 9.09 -14.80 -19.69
C LEU A 183 8.12 -15.87 -20.21
N PRO A 184 7.71 -15.77 -21.49
CA PRO A 184 6.46 -16.35 -21.97
C PRO A 184 6.49 -17.88 -21.89
N VAL A 185 5.70 -18.42 -20.98
CA VAL A 185 5.34 -19.84 -20.95
C VAL A 185 4.50 -20.11 -22.20
N PRO A 186 4.90 -21.01 -23.14
CA PRO A 186 4.22 -21.14 -24.43
C PRO A 186 2.73 -21.45 -24.31
N SER A 187 2.35 -22.34 -23.38
CA SER A 187 0.96 -22.74 -23.13
C SER A 187 0.08 -21.66 -22.50
N LEU A 188 0.65 -20.57 -21.95
CA LEU A 188 -0.14 -19.39 -21.57
C LEU A 188 -0.69 -18.64 -22.80
N GLN A 189 -0.09 -18.77 -23.98
CA GLN A 189 -0.54 -18.07 -25.20
C GLN A 189 -1.81 -18.67 -25.81
N THR A 190 -2.18 -19.88 -25.41
CA THR A 190 -3.39 -20.60 -25.86
C THR A 190 -4.32 -21.02 -24.72
N GLY A 191 -3.82 -21.09 -23.48
CA GLY A 191 -4.56 -21.55 -22.29
C GLY A 191 -5.59 -20.57 -21.70
N GLY A 192 -5.96 -19.52 -22.43
CA GLY A 192 -6.97 -18.53 -22.06
C GLY A 192 -8.43 -18.96 -22.36
N LEU A 193 -9.36 -17.99 -22.40
CA LEU A 193 -10.79 -18.25 -22.55
C LEU A 193 -11.51 -17.21 -23.43
N TRP A 194 -12.48 -17.66 -24.23
CA TRP A 194 -13.37 -16.83 -25.06
C TRP A 194 -12.63 -15.78 -25.91
N TRP A 195 -12.61 -14.51 -25.48
CA TRP A 195 -12.00 -13.39 -26.19
C TRP A 195 -10.55 -13.09 -25.79
N PHE A 196 -10.04 -13.77 -24.75
CA PHE A 196 -8.69 -13.62 -24.22
C PHE A 196 -7.98 -14.99 -24.20
N THR A 197 -7.73 -15.55 -25.38
CA THR A 197 -7.03 -16.84 -25.55
C THR A 197 -5.56 -16.77 -25.15
N ASP A 198 -4.92 -15.63 -25.40
CA ASP A 198 -3.54 -15.35 -24.96
C ASP A 198 -3.56 -14.68 -23.57
N LEU A 199 -3.00 -15.38 -22.59
CA LEU A 199 -2.85 -14.90 -21.21
C LEU A 199 -1.64 -13.98 -21.00
N THR A 200 -0.72 -13.93 -21.97
CA THR A 200 0.50 -13.11 -21.96
C THR A 200 0.26 -11.70 -22.53
N ALA A 201 -0.60 -11.57 -23.54
CA ALA A 201 -1.01 -10.30 -24.13
C ALA A 201 -2.02 -9.51 -23.27
N ALA A 202 -2.25 -8.23 -23.62
CA ALA A 202 -3.32 -7.41 -23.04
C ALA A 202 -4.70 -7.78 -23.63
N ASP A 203 -5.80 -7.42 -22.93
CA ASP A 203 -7.17 -7.74 -23.38
C ASP A 203 -7.49 -6.98 -24.69
N PRO A 204 -7.75 -7.68 -25.83
CA PRO A 204 -7.96 -7.03 -27.13
C PRO A 204 -9.17 -6.08 -27.19
N PHE A 205 -10.12 -6.23 -26.24
CA PHE A 205 -11.36 -5.45 -26.15
C PHE A 205 -11.42 -4.62 -24.85
N TYR A 206 -10.36 -4.64 -24.03
CA TYR A 206 -10.27 -4.02 -22.71
C TYR A 206 -11.39 -4.40 -21.70
N ILE A 207 -12.09 -5.51 -21.94
CA ILE A 207 -13.23 -5.96 -21.13
C ILE A 207 -12.79 -6.27 -19.69
N LEU A 208 -11.73 -7.07 -19.53
CA LEU A 208 -11.20 -7.46 -18.23
C LEU A 208 -10.68 -6.25 -17.41
N PRO A 209 -9.85 -5.33 -17.95
CA PRO A 209 -9.48 -4.10 -17.25
C PRO A 209 -10.67 -3.29 -16.73
N ILE A 210 -11.67 -3.01 -17.57
CA ILE A 210 -12.85 -2.21 -17.21
C ILE A 210 -13.68 -2.92 -16.14
N ALA A 211 -13.92 -4.23 -16.30
CA ALA A 211 -14.70 -5.02 -15.36
C ALA A 211 -13.96 -5.22 -14.02
N VAL A 212 -12.64 -5.30 -14.01
CA VAL A 212 -11.83 -5.28 -12.77
C VAL A 212 -11.94 -3.93 -12.07
N THR A 213 -11.85 -2.81 -12.79
CA THR A 213 -12.05 -1.47 -12.21
C THR A 213 -13.46 -1.31 -11.62
N GLY A 214 -14.50 -1.74 -12.34
CA GLY A 214 -15.89 -1.70 -11.86
C GLY A 214 -16.15 -2.59 -10.63
N THR A 215 -15.58 -3.80 -10.61
CA THR A 215 -15.70 -4.69 -9.44
C THR A 215 -14.88 -4.19 -8.24
N MET A 216 -13.71 -3.57 -8.43
CA MET A 216 -12.99 -2.88 -7.35
C MET A 216 -13.83 -1.75 -6.73
N PHE A 217 -14.48 -0.93 -7.58
CA PHE A 217 -15.38 0.13 -7.12
C PHE A 217 -16.57 -0.43 -6.33
N ALA A 218 -17.21 -1.51 -6.81
CA ALA A 218 -18.30 -2.18 -6.11
C ALA A 218 -17.87 -2.75 -4.74
N ILE A 219 -16.67 -3.33 -4.64
CA ILE A 219 -16.08 -3.80 -3.37
C ILE A 219 -15.87 -2.63 -2.39
N LEU A 220 -15.44 -1.46 -2.87
CA LEU A 220 -15.21 -0.30 -2.01
C LEU A 220 -16.52 0.29 -1.46
N GLU A 221 -17.60 0.29 -2.24
CA GLU A 221 -18.90 0.75 -1.73
C GLU A 221 -19.53 -0.28 -0.77
N LEU A 222 -19.69 -1.53 -1.20
CA LEU A 222 -20.32 -2.60 -0.39
C LEU A 222 -19.46 -2.99 0.83
N GLY A 223 -18.14 -2.83 0.73
CA GLY A 223 -17.17 -3.11 1.80
C GLY A 223 -17.02 -1.98 2.81
N ALA A 224 -17.23 -0.71 2.44
CA ALA A 224 -17.23 0.41 3.39
C ALA A 224 -18.34 0.26 4.45
N GLU A 225 -19.48 -0.32 4.07
CA GLU A 225 -20.57 -0.68 4.99
C GLU A 225 -20.22 -1.84 5.94
N SER A 226 -19.04 -2.46 5.76
CA SER A 226 -18.42 -3.44 6.68
C SER A 226 -17.21 -2.86 7.46
N GLY A 227 -16.90 -1.57 7.28
CA GLY A 227 -15.78 -0.88 7.90
C GLY A 227 -16.11 -0.17 9.22
N VAL A 228 -15.25 0.78 9.60
CA VAL A 228 -15.38 1.62 10.81
C VAL A 228 -15.73 3.06 10.37
N ASP A 229 -16.86 3.61 10.80
CA ASP A 229 -17.32 4.99 10.48
C ASP A 229 -16.52 6.10 11.18
N ASN A 230 -15.19 6.08 11.06
CA ASN A 230 -14.39 7.21 11.54
C ASN A 230 -14.50 8.36 10.52
N PRO A 231 -14.81 9.61 10.92
CA PRO A 231 -14.83 10.74 10.01
C PRO A 231 -13.50 11.01 9.29
N ASN A 232 -12.35 10.70 9.90
CA ASN A 232 -11.05 10.72 9.19
C ASN A 232 -10.99 9.69 8.04
N LEU A 233 -11.71 8.56 8.17
CA LEU A 233 -11.86 7.59 7.08
C LEU A 233 -12.83 8.06 5.98
N LYS A 234 -13.66 9.11 6.16
CA LYS A 234 -14.51 9.63 5.07
C LYS A 234 -13.66 10.22 3.94
N ALA A 235 -12.67 11.02 4.29
CA ALA A 235 -11.68 11.52 3.32
C ALA A 235 -10.92 10.38 2.63
N MET A 236 -10.49 9.38 3.42
CA MET A 236 -9.79 8.20 2.90
C MET A 236 -10.67 7.35 1.97
N LYS A 237 -11.99 7.23 2.26
CA LYS A 237 -12.97 6.59 1.36
C LYS A 237 -13.08 7.34 0.03
N THR A 238 -13.09 8.67 0.02
CA THR A 238 -13.10 9.45 -1.22
C THR A 238 -11.84 9.20 -2.06
N VAL A 239 -10.66 9.17 -1.44
CA VAL A 239 -9.40 8.84 -2.14
C VAL A 239 -9.44 7.42 -2.70
N PHE A 240 -9.85 6.43 -1.91
CA PHE A 240 -9.98 5.05 -2.39
C PHE A 240 -11.05 4.88 -3.47
N ARG A 241 -12.16 5.62 -3.44
CA ARG A 241 -13.20 5.60 -4.48
C ARG A 241 -12.66 6.03 -5.85
N ILE A 242 -11.75 7.00 -5.88
CA ILE A 242 -11.13 7.52 -7.11
C ILE A 242 -9.99 6.60 -7.59
N MET A 243 -9.28 5.95 -6.67
CA MET A 243 -8.08 5.15 -6.94
C MET A 243 -8.22 4.09 -8.08
N PRO A 244 -9.29 3.28 -8.20
CA PRO A 244 -9.43 2.33 -9.31
C PRO A 244 -9.37 2.98 -10.70
N PHE A 245 -9.98 4.16 -10.86
CA PHE A 245 -10.00 4.89 -12.14
C PHE A 245 -8.63 5.49 -12.49
N VAL A 246 -7.82 5.83 -11.48
CA VAL A 246 -6.44 6.29 -11.66
C VAL A 246 -5.50 5.11 -11.99
N ILE A 247 -5.77 3.92 -11.43
CA ILE A 247 -5.00 2.70 -11.69
C ILE A 247 -5.27 2.13 -13.09
N LEU A 248 -6.49 2.26 -13.62
CA LEU A 248 -6.88 1.74 -14.94
C LEU A 248 -5.90 2.12 -16.07
N PRO A 249 -5.63 3.41 -16.39
CA PRO A 249 -4.71 3.76 -17.49
C PRO A 249 -3.27 3.31 -17.27
N MET A 250 -2.84 3.10 -16.01
CA MET A 250 -1.50 2.55 -15.70
C MET A 250 -1.41 1.02 -15.83
N THR A 251 -2.56 0.32 -15.89
CA THR A 251 -2.63 -1.15 -15.87
C THR A 251 -3.29 -1.75 -17.11
N ILE A 252 -4.00 -0.96 -17.92
CA ILE A 252 -4.80 -1.41 -19.07
C ILE A 252 -4.06 -2.28 -20.09
N ASN A 253 -2.74 -2.11 -20.21
CA ASN A 253 -1.86 -2.87 -21.10
C ASN A 253 -1.13 -4.04 -20.39
N PHE A 254 -1.59 -4.47 -19.21
CA PHE A 254 -1.03 -5.65 -18.51
C PHE A 254 -1.60 -6.97 -19.03
N PRO A 255 -0.86 -8.08 -18.91
CA PRO A 255 -1.28 -9.42 -19.36
C PRO A 255 -2.66 -9.84 -18.81
N THR A 256 -3.50 -10.45 -19.64
CA THR A 256 -4.84 -10.90 -19.22
C THR A 256 -4.79 -11.98 -18.12
N ALA A 257 -3.69 -12.71 -17.95
CA ALA A 257 -3.41 -13.54 -16.76
C ALA A 257 -3.62 -12.76 -15.44
N VAL A 258 -3.07 -11.54 -15.37
CA VAL A 258 -3.13 -10.68 -14.18
C VAL A 258 -4.56 -10.24 -13.91
N PHE A 259 -5.30 -9.86 -14.95
CA PHE A 259 -6.70 -9.46 -14.82
C PHE A 259 -7.65 -10.65 -14.56
N THR A 260 -7.34 -11.85 -15.04
CA THR A 260 -8.08 -13.10 -14.74
C THR A 260 -7.99 -13.43 -13.24
N TYR A 261 -6.79 -13.34 -12.67
CA TYR A 261 -6.58 -13.38 -11.23
C TYR A 261 -7.37 -12.27 -10.52
N TRP A 262 -7.21 -11.01 -10.94
CA TRP A 262 -7.80 -9.86 -10.25
C TRP A 262 -9.33 -9.89 -10.27
N MET A 263 -9.93 -10.27 -11.39
CA MET A 263 -11.37 -10.48 -11.55
C MET A 263 -11.86 -11.57 -10.59
N THR A 264 -11.23 -12.75 -10.57
CA THR A 264 -11.60 -13.84 -9.66
C THR A 264 -11.48 -13.42 -8.19
N SER A 265 -10.39 -12.72 -7.86
CA SER A 265 -10.11 -12.15 -6.54
C SER A 265 -11.22 -11.14 -6.15
N ASN A 266 -11.68 -10.31 -7.08
CA ASN A 266 -12.75 -9.35 -6.85
C ASN A 266 -14.13 -10.01 -6.70
N LEU A 267 -14.49 -10.96 -7.57
CA LEU A 267 -15.75 -11.70 -7.48
C LEU A 267 -15.84 -12.49 -6.17
N PHE A 268 -14.75 -13.12 -5.73
CA PHE A 268 -14.68 -13.73 -4.39
C PHE A 268 -14.90 -12.68 -3.29
N SER A 269 -14.27 -11.50 -3.37
CA SER A 269 -14.49 -10.42 -2.40
C SER A 269 -15.95 -9.97 -2.35
N LEU A 270 -16.65 -9.86 -3.49
CA LEU A 270 -18.06 -9.48 -3.56
C LEU A 270 -18.96 -10.56 -2.93
N GLY A 271 -18.78 -11.83 -3.31
CA GLY A 271 -19.50 -12.96 -2.72
C GLY A 271 -19.25 -13.08 -1.21
N GLN A 272 -18.02 -12.86 -0.77
CA GLN A 272 -17.65 -12.81 0.65
C GLN A 272 -18.31 -11.66 1.40
N VAL A 273 -18.42 -10.46 0.80
CA VAL A 273 -19.13 -9.32 1.41
C VAL A 273 -20.63 -9.61 1.54
N ALA A 274 -21.26 -10.18 0.52
CA ALA A 274 -22.66 -10.62 0.60
C ALA A 274 -22.85 -11.67 1.72
N LEU A 275 -22.00 -12.70 1.74
CA LEU A 275 -22.01 -13.77 2.74
C LEU A 275 -21.84 -13.26 4.18
N LEU A 276 -20.88 -12.35 4.43
CA LEU A 276 -20.59 -11.82 5.76
C LEU A 276 -21.52 -10.67 6.20
N ARG A 277 -22.40 -10.20 5.32
CA ARG A 277 -23.51 -9.29 5.67
C ARG A 277 -24.80 -10.04 6.02
N HIS A 278 -24.98 -11.28 5.57
CA HIS A 278 -26.18 -12.07 5.87
C HIS A 278 -26.30 -12.37 7.40
N PRO A 279 -27.41 -11.99 8.08
CA PRO A 279 -27.50 -12.05 9.54
C PRO A 279 -27.23 -13.43 10.15
N VAL A 280 -27.79 -14.50 9.57
CA VAL A 280 -27.60 -15.90 10.03
C VAL A 280 -26.12 -16.31 9.97
N VAL A 281 -25.37 -15.82 8.97
CA VAL A 281 -23.95 -16.12 8.83
C VAL A 281 -23.14 -15.34 9.87
N ARG A 282 -23.48 -14.07 10.12
CA ARG A 282 -22.87 -13.26 11.19
C ARG A 282 -23.08 -13.92 12.55
N GLN A 283 -24.29 -14.39 12.84
CA GLN A 283 -24.61 -15.12 14.08
C GLN A 283 -23.80 -16.42 14.20
N LYS A 284 -23.80 -17.27 13.17
CA LYS A 284 -23.04 -18.55 13.15
C LYS A 284 -21.53 -18.33 13.32
N LEU A 285 -20.98 -17.29 12.69
CA LEU A 285 -19.57 -16.90 12.83
C LEU A 285 -19.30 -16.04 14.08
N ARG A 286 -20.32 -15.77 14.92
CA ARG A 286 -20.25 -14.93 16.12
C ARG A 286 -19.67 -13.53 15.86
N ILE A 287 -19.94 -12.92 14.71
CA ILE A 287 -19.53 -11.55 14.38
C ILE A 287 -20.53 -10.59 15.04
N PRO A 288 -20.10 -9.64 15.89
CA PRO A 288 -21.01 -8.69 16.53
C PRO A 288 -21.85 -7.90 15.52
N GLU A 289 -23.06 -7.51 15.94
CA GLU A 289 -23.83 -6.51 15.22
C GLU A 289 -23.13 -5.15 15.29
N ARG A 290 -23.28 -4.37 14.22
CA ARG A 290 -22.63 -3.07 14.07
C ARG A 290 -23.59 -1.99 14.54
N ILE A 291 -23.24 -1.29 15.62
CA ILE A 291 -23.98 -0.13 16.10
C ILE A 291 -23.76 1.03 15.13
N THR A 292 -24.84 1.53 14.54
CA THR A 292 -24.85 2.79 13.77
C THR A 292 -24.88 3.95 14.75
N HIS A 293 -23.78 4.70 14.84
CA HIS A 293 -23.70 5.87 15.72
C HIS A 293 -24.36 7.10 15.06
N PRO A 294 -25.07 7.94 15.81
CA PRO A 294 -25.62 9.17 15.27
C PRO A 294 -24.48 10.12 14.83
N PRO A 295 -24.66 10.93 13.77
CA PRO A 295 -23.60 11.81 13.26
C PRO A 295 -23.04 12.81 14.29
N SER A 296 -23.79 13.13 15.34
CA SER A 296 -23.40 14.00 16.46
C SER A 296 -22.47 13.33 17.49
N ALA A 297 -22.42 12.00 17.54
CA ALA A 297 -21.51 11.24 18.42
C ALA A 297 -20.15 10.93 17.75
N LEU A 298 -20.01 11.26 16.48
CA LEU A 298 -18.77 11.14 15.72
C LEU A 298 -18.09 12.52 15.62
N PRO A 299 -16.75 12.61 15.55
CA PRO A 299 -16.06 13.90 15.48
C PRO A 299 -16.47 14.68 14.22
N PRO A 300 -16.46 16.03 14.26
CA PRO A 300 -16.82 16.84 13.10
C PRO A 300 -15.95 16.49 11.89
N ASN A 301 -16.58 16.40 10.71
CA ASN A 301 -15.94 15.97 9.47
C ASN A 301 -15.01 17.07 8.91
N GLU A 302 -13.83 17.22 9.50
CA GLU A 302 -12.78 18.08 8.97
C GLU A 302 -12.34 17.57 7.59
N GLY A 303 -12.60 18.35 6.54
CA GLY A 303 -12.22 17.99 5.17
C GLY A 303 -10.72 17.71 5.04
N PHE A 304 -10.36 16.75 4.18
CA PHE A 304 -9.02 16.14 4.06
C PHE A 304 -7.83 17.09 4.19
N ILE A 305 -7.88 18.25 3.51
CA ILE A 305 -6.81 19.26 3.53
C ILE A 305 -6.65 19.86 4.94
N LYS A 306 -7.76 20.06 5.68
CA LYS A 306 -7.75 20.55 7.06
C LYS A 306 -7.18 19.52 8.02
N SER A 307 -7.55 18.23 7.90
CA SER A 307 -7.01 17.18 8.78
C SER A 307 -5.51 16.93 8.54
N ILE A 308 -5.04 16.97 7.28
CA ILE A 308 -3.59 16.96 6.97
C ILE A 308 -2.88 18.19 7.58
N LYS A 309 -3.42 19.40 7.38
CA LYS A 309 -2.84 20.65 7.91
C LYS A 309 -2.77 20.66 9.44
N ASN A 310 -3.79 20.11 10.10
CA ASN A 310 -3.82 19.94 11.56
C ASN A 310 -2.86 18.85 12.03
N GLY A 311 -2.73 17.73 11.29
CA GLY A 311 -1.73 16.68 11.54
C GLY A 311 -0.30 17.21 11.47
N TRP A 312 0.04 17.99 10.44
CA TRP A 312 1.37 18.60 10.30
C TRP A 312 1.67 19.59 11.43
N LYS A 313 0.70 20.46 11.78
CA LYS A 313 0.82 21.35 12.95
C LYS A 313 1.05 20.58 14.26
N ASN A 314 0.33 19.48 14.47
CA ASN A 314 0.48 18.64 15.67
C ASN A 314 1.85 17.95 15.71
N ALA A 315 2.40 17.54 14.56
CA ALA A 315 3.75 17.02 14.45
C ALA A 315 4.82 18.10 14.75
N GLN A 316 4.68 19.29 14.17
CA GLN A 316 5.55 20.43 14.45
C GLN A 316 5.53 20.83 15.93
N LEU A 317 4.35 20.90 16.56
CA LEU A 317 4.23 21.20 17.99
C LEU A 317 4.86 20.10 18.85
N THR A 318 4.70 18.83 18.47
CA THR A 318 5.38 17.70 19.13
C THR A 318 6.89 17.87 19.07
N GLN A 319 7.45 18.13 17.88
CA GLN A 319 8.89 18.37 17.70
C GLN A 319 9.38 19.57 18.52
N GLN A 320 8.63 20.68 18.57
CA GLN A 320 8.99 21.86 19.36
C GLN A 320 8.99 21.57 20.87
N LEU A 321 8.06 20.74 21.37
CA LEU A 321 8.04 20.29 22.76
C LEU A 321 9.24 19.39 23.08
N GLU A 322 9.56 18.43 22.19
CA GLU A 322 10.73 17.55 22.32
C GLU A 322 12.06 18.30 22.25
N GLU A 323 12.18 19.29 21.36
CA GLU A 323 13.34 20.19 21.29
C GLU A 323 13.49 21.04 22.55
N ARG A 324 12.40 21.58 23.09
CA ARG A 324 12.41 22.32 24.37
C ARG A 324 12.86 21.41 25.50
N GLU A 325 12.34 20.18 25.58
CA GLU A 325 12.77 19.20 26.58
C GLU A 325 14.25 18.81 26.42
N ARG A 326 14.73 18.61 25.19
CA ARG A 326 16.15 18.32 24.91
C ARG A 326 17.05 19.49 25.34
N LYS A 327 16.64 20.73 25.07
CA LYS A 327 17.34 21.96 25.52
C LYS A 327 17.32 22.09 27.05
N ILE A 328 16.22 21.78 27.72
CA ILE A 328 16.13 21.80 29.19
C ILE A 328 17.00 20.70 29.82
N LYS A 329 17.01 19.47 29.30
CA LYS A 329 17.90 18.41 29.79
C LYS A 329 19.38 18.73 29.54
N GLY A 330 19.71 19.30 28.39
CA GLY A 330 21.06 19.70 28.01
C GLY A 330 21.54 21.05 28.56
N HIS A 331 20.80 21.74 29.43
CA HIS A 331 21.10 23.13 29.78
C HIS A 331 22.47 23.30 30.47
N LEU A 332 22.91 22.32 31.26
CA LEU A 332 24.23 22.33 31.91
C LEU A 332 25.37 22.22 30.89
N ASP A 333 25.23 21.32 29.90
CA ASP A 333 26.20 21.14 28.81
C ASP A 333 26.26 22.39 27.90
N MET A 334 25.11 23.00 27.59
CA MET A 334 25.05 24.26 26.85
C MET A 334 25.63 25.45 27.64
N ALA A 335 25.47 25.47 28.97
CA ALA A 335 26.09 26.49 29.82
C ALA A 335 27.62 26.32 29.87
N ALA A 336 28.12 25.09 30.01
CA ALA A 336 29.56 24.78 30.02
C ALA A 336 30.25 25.07 28.67
N LYS A 337 29.52 24.97 27.56
CA LYS A 337 30.00 25.33 26.20
C LYS A 337 29.83 26.80 25.85
N GLY A 338 29.20 27.60 26.71
CA GLY A 338 29.04 29.03 26.51
C GLY A 338 30.33 29.81 26.78
N PRO A 339 30.56 30.97 26.12
CA PRO A 339 31.66 31.85 26.47
C PRO A 339 31.46 32.39 27.89
N LEU A 340 32.54 32.40 28.68
CA LEU A 340 32.55 32.95 30.05
C LEU A 340 32.09 34.41 30.02
N ARG A 341 31.13 34.76 30.88
CA ARG A 341 30.62 36.12 31.05
C ARG A 341 31.15 36.71 32.35
N GLN A 342 31.58 37.97 32.31
CA GLN A 342 31.94 38.71 33.51
C GLN A 342 30.70 38.93 34.39
N THR A 343 30.86 38.77 35.70
CA THR A 343 29.80 38.95 36.70
C THR A 343 30.32 39.81 37.85
N PHE A 344 29.49 40.73 38.35
CA PHE A 344 29.86 41.61 39.46
C PHE A 344 29.59 40.97 40.82
N THR A 345 30.48 41.18 41.80
CA THR A 345 30.38 40.67 43.18
C THR A 345 29.15 41.19 43.94
N HIS A 346 28.66 42.37 43.55
CA HIS A 346 27.45 43.00 44.09
C HIS A 346 26.54 43.43 42.94
N ASN A 347 25.24 43.57 43.22
CA ASN A 347 24.26 43.97 42.22
C ASN A 347 24.49 45.43 41.77
N PRO A 348 24.94 45.69 40.53
CA PRO A 348 25.28 47.05 40.09
C PRO A 348 24.04 47.96 39.99
N LEU A 349 22.85 47.37 39.82
CA LEU A 349 21.59 48.11 39.71
C LEU A 349 21.09 48.63 41.07
N GLN A 350 21.55 48.09 42.20
CA GLN A 350 21.18 48.55 43.53
C GLN A 350 22.01 49.74 44.02
N GLN A 351 23.28 49.84 43.60
CA GLN A 351 24.15 50.95 44.02
C GLN A 351 23.74 52.31 43.44
N SER A 352 23.08 52.31 42.27
CA SER A 352 22.56 53.54 41.64
C SER A 352 21.31 54.14 42.31
N ALA A 353 20.83 53.56 43.42
CA ALA A 353 19.64 54.00 44.16
C ALA A 353 19.94 54.83 45.42
N ALA A 354 21.20 55.16 45.69
CA ALA A 354 21.57 56.10 46.75
C ALA A 354 21.37 57.56 46.27
N PRO A 355 20.64 58.43 47.00
CA PRO A 355 20.41 59.80 46.57
C PRO A 355 21.69 60.65 46.67
N MET A 356 21.98 61.43 45.62
CA MET A 356 23.12 62.35 45.61
C MET A 356 22.97 63.43 46.69
N SER A 357 23.83 63.39 47.70
CA SER A 357 23.84 64.35 48.81
C SER A 357 24.52 65.67 48.40
N THR A 358 23.88 66.46 47.55
CA THR A 358 24.29 67.85 47.28
C THR A 358 23.96 68.73 48.49
N GLY A 359 24.99 69.11 49.24
CA GLY A 359 24.80 69.86 50.49
C GLY A 359 24.25 71.28 50.27
N LYS A 360 23.03 71.53 50.74
CA LYS A 360 22.56 72.86 51.17
C LYS A 360 21.78 72.74 52.48
N SER A 361 22.18 73.51 53.48
CA SER A 361 21.53 73.54 54.80
C SER A 361 20.32 74.47 54.79
N SER A 362 19.12 73.94 55.07
CA SER A 362 17.98 74.72 55.57
C SER A 362 16.99 73.86 56.36
N SER A 363 16.49 74.42 57.47
CA SER A 363 15.39 73.96 58.35
C SER A 363 14.87 72.52 58.22
N SER A 364 15.23 71.67 59.20
CA SER A 364 14.49 70.45 59.53
C SER A 364 13.06 70.79 59.99
N LYS A 365 12.06 70.60 59.12
CA LYS A 365 10.72 70.20 59.57
C LYS A 365 10.66 68.67 59.56
N ARG A 366 10.68 68.06 60.76
CA ARG A 366 10.26 66.67 60.93
C ARG A 366 8.74 66.65 61.02
N ASP A 367 8.08 65.95 60.12
CA ASP A 367 6.67 65.60 60.34
C ASP A 367 6.57 64.75 61.60
N LYS A 368 5.80 65.25 62.58
CA LYS A 368 5.54 64.50 63.82
C LYS A 368 4.72 63.25 63.47
N LYS A 369 4.98 62.15 64.18
CA LYS A 369 4.34 60.84 63.93
C LYS A 369 2.82 60.80 64.22
N ARG A 370 2.24 61.92 64.67
CA ARG A 370 0.82 62.15 64.98
C ARG A 370 0.44 63.62 64.74
N PRO A 371 0.11 64.05 63.50
CA PRO A 371 -0.19 65.45 63.19
C PRO A 371 -1.56 65.94 63.71
N TRP A 372 -2.41 65.05 64.24
CA TRP A 372 -3.74 65.40 64.76
C TRP A 372 -3.72 65.92 66.21
N GLU A 373 -2.68 65.61 66.99
CA GLU A 373 -2.53 66.06 68.39
C GLU A 373 -2.27 67.57 68.51
N ASP A 374 -1.91 68.24 67.40
CA ASP A 374 -1.77 69.71 67.31
C ASP A 374 -3.07 70.42 66.83
N THR A 375 -4.16 69.69 66.53
CA THR A 375 -5.42 70.27 65.99
C THR A 375 -6.71 69.76 66.65
N ILE A 376 -6.69 68.58 67.27
CA ILE A 376 -7.76 68.06 68.12
C ILE A 376 -7.10 67.66 69.43
N GLY A 377 -7.24 68.52 70.45
CA GLY A 377 -6.59 68.39 71.77
C GLY A 377 -7.22 67.34 72.67
#